data_AF-A0A535BFZ8-F1
#
_entry.id   AF-A0A535BFZ8-F1
#
_cell.length_a   1.000
_cell.length_b   1.000
_cell.length_c   1.000
_cell.angle_alpha   90.00
_cell.angle_beta   90.00
_cell.angle_gamma   90.00
#
_symmetry.space_group_name_H-M   'P 1'
#
loop_
_entity.id
_entity.type
_entity.pdbx_description
1 polymer ?
#
loop_
_entity_poly.entity_id
_entity_poly.type
_entity_poly.pdbx_seq_one_letter_code
_entity_poly.pdbx_strand_id
1 'polypeptide(L)'
;MIEAAFFALLVIGMVGAGAGVVLLNRITGAALLMAFTFLCNAGMFLLLGAETIAMFQVLIYVGAITVLILYGVMFTPQRDRPYALFFQKQTPLAALFVAPIAIAVAVFSFSFRDSTAGAKGADLGPLATSVFSDFAFPFEVASVLLLAAMVGAIVLVKREDE
;
A
#
# COMPACT_ATOMS: atom_id res chain seq x y z
N MET A 1 7.34 21.62 -15.56
CA MET A 1 8.64 21.41 -14.87
C MET A 1 8.48 21.15 -13.39
N ILE A 2 7.68 21.95 -12.66
CA ILE A 2 7.43 21.75 -11.22
C ILE A 2 6.77 20.39 -10.94
N GLU A 3 5.71 20.03 -11.68
CA GLU A 3 5.02 18.73 -11.53
C GLU A 3 5.97 17.54 -11.73
N ALA A 4 6.85 17.58 -12.74
CA ALA A 4 7.83 16.54 -12.99
C ALA A 4 8.86 16.42 -11.85
N ALA A 5 9.24 17.54 -11.23
CA ALA A 5 10.13 17.53 -10.07
C ALA A 5 9.44 16.94 -8.83
N PHE A 6 8.18 17.28 -8.58
CA PHE A 6 7.37 16.66 -7.52
C PHE A 6 7.16 15.16 -7.76
N PHE A 7 6.86 14.77 -9.00
CA PHE A 7 6.75 13.37 -9.38
C PHE A 7 8.04 12.61 -9.09
N ALA A 8 9.19 13.13 -9.54
CA ALA A 8 10.48 12.51 -9.28
C ALA A 8 10.78 12.39 -7.78
N LEU A 9 10.50 13.43 -7.00
CA LEU A 9 10.67 13.42 -5.54
C LEU A 9 9.81 12.33 -4.88
N LEU A 10 8.53 12.22 -5.27
CA LEU A 10 7.60 11.24 -4.72
C LEU A 10 7.98 9.81 -5.10
N VAL A 11 8.44 9.58 -6.33
CA VAL A 11 8.91 8.27 -6.80
C VAL A 11 10.17 7.85 -6.03
N ILE A 12 11.15 8.74 -5.90
CA ILE A 12 12.39 8.46 -5.15
C ILE A 12 12.05 8.19 -3.68
N GLY A 13 11.19 9.00 -3.08
CA GLY A 13 10.72 8.81 -1.70
C GLY A 13 10.00 7.47 -1.51
N MET A 14 9.08 7.13 -2.42
CA MET A 14 8.33 5.88 -2.38
C MET A 14 9.24 4.66 -2.50
N VAL A 15 10.11 4.62 -3.51
CA VAL A 15 11.00 3.48 -3.75
C VAL A 15 12.03 3.36 -2.64
N GLY A 16 12.60 4.49 -2.19
CA GLY A 16 13.58 4.52 -1.10
C GLY A 16 12.97 4.03 0.22
N ALA A 17 11.79 4.53 0.58
CA ALA A 17 11.10 4.07 1.79
C ALA A 17 10.63 2.62 1.66
N GLY A 18 10.12 2.21 0.49
CA GLY A 18 9.70 0.83 0.23
C GLY A 18 10.86 -0.16 0.33
N ALA A 19 12.03 0.19 -0.20
CA ALA A 19 13.26 -0.58 0.02
C ALA A 19 13.62 -0.62 1.52
N GLY A 20 13.50 0.52 2.21
CA GLY A 20 13.70 0.61 3.65
C GLY A 20 12.78 -0.30 4.46
N VAL A 21 11.50 -0.48 4.09
CA VAL A 21 10.58 -1.42 4.75
C VAL A 21 11.15 -2.85 4.78
N VAL A 22 11.81 -3.28 3.71
CA VAL A 22 12.36 -4.64 3.58
C VAL A 22 13.76 -4.76 4.18
N LEU A 23 14.57 -3.71 4.06
CA LEU A 23 15.98 -3.75 4.46
C LEU A 23 16.21 -3.43 5.95
N LEU A 24 15.27 -2.75 6.61
CA LEU A 24 15.45 -2.32 7.99
C LEU A 24 15.23 -3.46 8.98
N ASN A 25 16.21 -3.67 9.87
CA ASN A 25 16.11 -4.73 10.90
C ASN A 25 15.11 -4.42 12.02
N ARG A 26 14.65 -3.17 12.16
CA ARG A 26 13.69 -2.76 13.18
C ARG A 26 12.29 -2.67 12.60
N ILE A 27 11.40 -3.55 13.06
CA ILE A 27 10.03 -3.67 12.54
C ILE A 27 9.22 -2.37 12.73
N THR A 28 9.42 -1.66 13.83
CA THR A 28 8.76 -0.37 14.07
C THR A 28 9.19 0.70 13.06
N GLY A 29 10.49 0.75 12.75
CA GLY A 29 11.01 1.64 11.70
C GLY A 29 10.51 1.26 10.31
N ALA A 30 10.43 -0.04 10.01
CA ALA A 30 9.85 -0.53 8.76
C ALA A 30 8.37 -0.13 8.61
N ALA A 31 7.58 -0.24 9.68
CA ALA A 31 6.18 0.20 9.67
C ALA A 31 6.03 1.73 9.48
N LEU A 32 6.92 2.55 10.06
CA LEU A 32 6.93 4.00 9.80
C LEU A 32 7.30 4.34 8.35
N LEU A 33 8.27 3.63 7.78
CA LEU A 33 8.64 3.79 6.37
C LEU A 33 7.50 3.34 5.44
N MET A 34 6.73 2.33 5.82
CA MET A 34 5.53 1.92 5.10
C MET A 34 4.47 3.03 5.05
N ALA A 35 4.21 3.71 6.17
CA ALA A 35 3.33 4.89 6.18
C ALA A 35 3.83 5.98 5.22
N PHE A 36 5.14 6.22 5.20
CA PHE A 36 5.75 7.19 4.28
C PHE A 36 5.58 6.79 2.81
N THR A 37 5.77 5.51 2.47
CA THR A 37 5.50 4.97 1.12
C THR A 37 4.05 5.23 0.70
N PHE A 38 3.07 5.01 1.58
CA PHE A 38 1.66 5.30 1.30
C PHE A 38 1.36 6.80 1.18
N LEU A 39 2.06 7.65 1.92
CA LEU A 39 1.95 9.10 1.79
C LEU A 39 2.50 9.58 0.44
N CYS A 40 3.63 9.02 -0.01
CA CYS A 40 4.14 9.28 -1.35
C CYS A 40 3.14 8.81 -2.43
N ASN A 41 2.46 7.67 -2.21
CA ASN A 41 1.42 7.18 -3.12
C ASN A 41 0.22 8.13 -3.21
N ALA A 42 -0.24 8.64 -2.06
CA ALA A 42 -1.31 9.63 -2.01
C ALA A 42 -0.90 10.90 -2.77
N GLY A 43 0.35 11.35 -2.62
CA GLY A 43 0.90 12.46 -3.40
C GLY A 43 0.89 12.20 -4.91
N MET A 44 1.17 10.97 -5.36
CA MET A 44 1.05 10.61 -6.77
C MET A 44 -0.40 10.67 -7.25
N PHE A 45 -1.36 10.19 -6.46
CA PHE A 45 -2.79 10.35 -6.81
C PHE A 45 -3.19 11.82 -6.95
N LEU A 46 -2.68 12.71 -6.10
CA LEU A 46 -2.92 14.16 -6.25
C LEU A 46 -2.34 14.71 -7.56
N LEU A 47 -1.13 14.29 -7.95
CA LEU A 47 -0.53 14.69 -9.24
C LEU A 47 -1.33 14.18 -10.44
N LEU A 48 -2.01 13.04 -10.31
CA LEU A 48 -2.90 12.50 -11.34
C LEU A 48 -4.31 13.13 -11.30
N GLY A 49 -4.60 14.06 -10.37
CA GLY A 49 -5.92 14.63 -10.16
C GLY A 49 -6.90 13.74 -9.37
N ALA A 50 -6.48 12.57 -8.88
CA ALA A 50 -7.35 11.64 -8.17
C ALA A 50 -7.49 11.99 -6.67
N GLU A 51 -8.04 13.16 -6.35
CA GLU A 51 -8.13 13.70 -4.97
C GLU A 51 -8.90 12.80 -4.01
N THR A 52 -10.07 12.28 -4.43
CA THR A 52 -10.88 11.39 -3.58
C THR A 52 -10.14 10.11 -3.22
N ILE A 53 -9.40 9.53 -4.18
CA ILE A 53 -8.59 8.33 -3.96
C ILE A 53 -7.40 8.65 -3.06
N ALA A 54 -6.76 9.81 -3.25
CA ALA A 54 -5.68 10.27 -2.36
C ALA A 54 -6.15 10.41 -0.91
N MET A 55 -7.35 10.94 -0.68
CA MET A 55 -7.94 11.05 0.66
C MET A 55 -8.19 9.67 1.28
N PHE A 56 -8.77 8.72 0.53
CA PHE A 56 -8.94 7.34 1.02
C PHE A 56 -7.59 6.64 1.26
N GLN A 57 -6.57 6.92 0.45
CA GLN A 57 -5.22 6.39 0.64
C GLN A 57 -4.65 6.82 2.00
N VAL A 58 -4.79 8.10 2.36
CA VAL A 58 -4.34 8.61 3.65
C VAL A 58 -5.20 8.04 4.78
N LEU A 59 -6.52 8.06 4.66
CA LEU A 59 -7.43 7.61 5.73
C LEU A 59 -7.25 6.13 6.05
N ILE A 60 -7.23 5.27 5.03
CA ILE A 60 -7.23 3.81 5.21
C ILE A 60 -5.81 3.28 5.40
N TYR A 61 -4.87 3.60 4.49
CA TYR A 61 -3.55 2.97 4.52
C TYR A 61 -2.61 3.63 5.53
N VAL A 62 -2.54 4.97 5.54
CA VAL A 62 -1.71 5.69 6.52
C VAL A 62 -2.39 5.70 7.89
N GLY A 63 -3.68 6.02 7.94
CA GLY A 63 -4.42 6.25 9.18
C GLY A 63 -4.87 5.00 9.93
N ALA A 64 -5.39 3.98 9.24
CA ALA A 64 -5.92 2.79 9.90
C ALA A 64 -4.93 1.61 9.85
N ILE A 65 -4.53 1.17 8.66
CA ILE A 65 -3.75 -0.06 8.47
C ILE A 65 -2.36 0.07 9.09
N THR A 66 -1.63 1.14 8.79
CA THR A 66 -0.27 1.30 9.33
C THR A 66 -0.28 1.49 10.84
N VAL A 67 -1.28 2.19 11.38
CA VAL A 67 -1.47 2.35 12.83
C VAL A 67 -1.79 1.02 13.49
N LEU A 68 -2.66 0.19 12.91
CA LEU A 68 -2.96 -1.17 13.40
C LEU A 68 -1.70 -2.04 13.41
N ILE A 69 -0.89 -1.98 12.35
CA ILE A 69 0.40 -2.68 12.28
C ILE A 69 1.35 -2.19 13.38
N LEU A 70 1.47 -0.88 13.57
CA LEU A 70 2.30 -0.30 14.63
C LEU A 70 1.85 -0.78 16.01
N TYR A 71 0.55 -0.73 16.31
CA TYR A 71 0.03 -1.27 17.57
C TYR A 71 0.35 -2.75 17.73
N GLY A 72 0.07 -3.58 16.71
CA GLY A 72 0.35 -5.02 16.77
C GLY A 72 1.84 -5.33 17.00
N VAL A 73 2.73 -4.61 16.31
CA VAL A 73 4.18 -4.78 16.47
C VAL A 73 4.68 -4.28 17.81
N MET A 74 4.14 -3.17 18.33
CA MET A 74 4.54 -2.60 19.62
C MET A 74 4.07 -3.46 20.79
N PHE A 75 2.90 -4.10 20.69
CA PHE A 75 2.40 -5.03 21.71
C PHE A 75 3.02 -6.43 21.61
N THR A 76 3.71 -6.75 20.52
CA THR A 76 4.39 -8.04 20.36
C THR A 76 5.83 -7.94 20.86
N PRO A 77 6.21 -8.70 21.90
CA PRO A 77 7.59 -8.70 22.39
C PRO A 77 8.55 -9.16 21.30
N GLN A 78 9.48 -8.29 20.92
CA GLN A 78 10.55 -8.66 20.00
C GLN A 78 11.60 -9.47 20.77
N ARG A 79 11.79 -10.73 20.38
CA ARG A 79 12.94 -11.51 20.85
C ARG A 79 14.15 -11.17 19.98
N ASP A 80 15.25 -10.80 20.62
CA ASP A 80 16.59 -10.71 20.00
C ASP A 80 17.08 -12.12 19.63
N ARG A 81 16.39 -12.78 18.69
CA ARG A 81 17.00 -13.90 17.99
C ARG A 81 17.80 -13.31 16.84
N PRO A 82 19.10 -13.64 16.69
CA PRO A 82 19.73 -13.47 15.40
C PRO A 82 18.90 -14.31 14.45
N TYR A 83 18.11 -13.65 13.59
CA TYR A 83 17.52 -14.29 12.43
C TYR A 83 18.70 -14.68 11.54
N ALA A 84 19.38 -15.76 11.89
CA ALA A 84 20.32 -16.44 11.02
C ALA A 84 19.45 -16.93 9.88
N LEU A 85 19.33 -16.08 8.86
CA LEU A 85 18.64 -16.34 7.62
C LEU A 85 19.44 -17.45 6.92
N PHE A 86 19.18 -18.69 7.30
CA PHE A 86 19.60 -19.88 6.56
C PHE A 86 19.16 -19.78 5.07
N PHE A 87 18.20 -18.91 4.76
CA PHE A 87 17.67 -18.58 3.44
C PHE A 87 18.26 -17.32 2.76
N GLN A 88 19.19 -16.56 3.36
CA GLN A 88 19.77 -15.33 2.77
C GLN A 88 20.59 -15.59 1.50
N LYS A 89 20.98 -16.84 1.21
CA LYS A 89 21.74 -17.20 0.01
C LYS A 89 20.90 -17.22 -1.27
N GLN A 90 19.58 -17.03 -1.17
CA GLN A 90 18.67 -17.02 -2.33
C GLN A 90 18.53 -15.63 -2.97
N THR A 91 19.15 -14.57 -2.43
CA THR A 91 19.14 -13.23 -3.02
C THR A 91 19.54 -13.17 -4.50
N PRO A 92 20.59 -13.87 -5.00
CA PRO A 92 20.89 -13.86 -6.43
C PRO A 92 19.86 -14.62 -7.27
N LEU A 93 19.27 -15.68 -6.72
CA LEU A 93 18.21 -16.47 -7.37
C LEU A 93 16.91 -15.66 -7.47
N ALA A 94 16.53 -14.97 -6.38
CA ALA A 94 15.40 -14.06 -6.36
C ALA A 94 15.59 -12.91 -7.35
N ALA A 95 16.80 -12.32 -7.42
CA ALA A 95 17.11 -11.29 -8.41
C ALA A 95 16.98 -11.80 -9.85
N LEU A 96 17.39 -13.04 -10.15
CA LEU A 96 17.27 -13.65 -11.47
C LEU A 96 15.82 -13.76 -11.94
N PHE A 97 14.87 -14.02 -11.03
CA PHE A 97 13.44 -14.11 -11.36
C PHE A 97 12.73 -12.76 -11.35
N VAL A 98 13.09 -11.85 -10.43
CA VAL A 98 12.42 -10.55 -10.30
C VAL A 98 12.90 -9.55 -11.35
N ALA A 99 14.19 -9.55 -11.70
CA ALA A 99 14.76 -8.62 -12.68
C ALA A 99 14.09 -8.68 -14.07
N PRO A 100 13.88 -9.86 -14.70
CA PRO A 100 13.23 -9.91 -16.02
C PRO A 100 11.79 -9.44 -15.96
N ILE A 101 11.07 -9.70 -14.86
CA ILE A 101 9.70 -9.22 -14.67
C ILE A 101 9.69 -7.70 -14.51
N ALA A 102 10.57 -7.15 -13.69
CA ALA A 102 10.69 -5.70 -13.50
C ALA A 102 11.06 -4.98 -14.81
N ILE A 103 11.99 -5.55 -15.58
CA ILE A 103 12.38 -5.03 -16.90
C ILE A 103 11.20 -5.11 -17.87
N ALA A 104 10.50 -6.24 -17.94
CA ALA A 104 9.33 -6.39 -18.80
C ALA A 104 8.24 -5.37 -18.47
N VAL A 105 7.94 -5.16 -17.18
CA VAL A 105 6.99 -4.15 -16.74
C VAL A 105 7.46 -2.74 -17.10
N ALA A 106 8.75 -2.43 -16.93
CA ALA A 106 9.29 -1.13 -17.30
C ALA A 106 9.17 -0.87 -18.81
N VAL A 107 9.59 -1.82 -19.65
CA VAL A 107 9.51 -1.71 -21.11
C VAL A 107 8.05 -1.59 -21.58
N PHE A 108 7.15 -2.36 -20.98
CA PHE A 108 5.72 -2.30 -21.30
C PHE A 108 5.12 -0.94 -20.89
N SER A 109 5.52 -0.41 -19.73
CA SER A 109 5.09 0.92 -19.25
C SER A 109 5.50 2.04 -20.20
N PHE A 110 6.71 1.99 -20.78
CA PHE A 110 7.16 2.97 -21.79
C PHE A 110 6.51 2.78 -23.16
N SER A 111 5.86 1.64 -23.43
CA SER A 111 5.14 1.40 -24.69
C SER A 111 3.76 2.05 -24.72
N PHE A 112 3.22 2.43 -23.55
CA PHE A 112 2.03 3.27 -23.50
C PHE A 112 2.40 4.71 -23.90
N ARG A 113 2.00 5.11 -25.11
CA ARG A 113 2.02 6.51 -25.55
C ARG A 113 0.85 7.27 -24.92
N ASP A 114 1.12 8.52 -24.55
CA ASP A 114 0.20 9.52 -23.99
C ASP A 114 -1.27 9.27 -24.34
N SER A 115 -1.99 8.63 -23.42
CA SER A 115 -3.40 8.92 -23.30
C SER A 115 -3.49 10.19 -22.47
N THR A 116 -3.61 11.33 -23.14
CA THR A 116 -4.02 12.62 -22.55
C THR A 116 -5.48 12.57 -22.08
N ALA A 117 -5.90 11.44 -21.51
CA ALA A 117 -7.07 11.39 -20.66
C ALA A 117 -6.67 12.12 -19.38
N GLY A 118 -6.70 13.45 -19.43
CA GLY A 118 -6.68 14.28 -18.25
C GLY A 118 -7.81 13.77 -17.38
N ALA A 119 -7.46 13.03 -16.32
CA ALA A 119 -8.43 12.63 -15.33
C ALA A 119 -9.08 13.93 -14.88
N LYS A 120 -10.37 14.09 -15.17
CA LYS A 120 -11.19 15.14 -14.56
C LYS A 120 -11.38 14.73 -13.11
N GLY A 121 -10.31 14.93 -12.37
CA GLY A 121 -10.24 14.86 -10.94
C GLY A 121 -11.09 15.95 -10.35
N ALA A 122 -12.28 15.62 -9.87
CA ALA A 122 -13.02 16.46 -8.93
C ALA A 122 -14.33 15.86 -8.42
N ASP A 123 -14.68 14.58 -8.68
CA ASP A 123 -16.09 14.24 -8.53
C ASP A 123 -16.35 12.98 -7.70
N LEU A 124 -16.37 13.20 -6.38
CA LEU A 124 -16.92 12.27 -5.38
C LEU A 124 -18.35 11.85 -5.75
N GLY A 125 -19.12 12.70 -6.45
CA GLY A 125 -20.50 12.40 -6.87
C GLY A 125 -20.61 11.19 -7.82
N PRO A 126 -19.95 11.20 -8.98
CA PRO A 126 -19.84 10.05 -9.88
C PRO A 126 -19.29 8.79 -9.20
N LEU A 127 -18.26 8.92 -8.36
CA LEU A 127 -17.73 7.76 -7.63
C LEU A 127 -18.79 7.17 -6.68
N ALA A 128 -19.45 8.01 -5.88
CA ALA A 128 -20.50 7.58 -4.97
C ALA A 128 -21.67 6.93 -5.72
N THR A 129 -22.07 7.48 -6.87
CA THR A 129 -23.17 6.94 -7.68
C THR A 129 -22.79 5.60 -8.31
N SER A 130 -21.57 5.48 -8.84
CA SER A 130 -21.09 4.26 -9.49
C SER A 130 -21.01 3.08 -8.51
N VAL A 131 -20.66 3.33 -7.23
CA VAL A 131 -20.67 2.30 -6.17
C VAL A 131 -22.05 1.65 -6.00
N PHE A 132 -23.14 2.42 -6.13
CA PHE A 132 -24.50 1.91 -5.97
C PHE A 132 -25.17 1.50 -7.28
N SER A 133 -24.55 1.76 -8.43
CA SER A 133 -25.10 1.41 -9.75
C SER A 133 -24.23 0.34 -10.41
N ASP A 134 -23.12 0.74 -11.02
CA ASP A 134 -22.23 -0.17 -11.77
C ASP A 134 -21.55 -1.20 -10.86
N PHE A 135 -21.20 -0.82 -9.64
CA PHE A 135 -20.47 -1.64 -8.67
C PHE A 135 -21.32 -2.08 -7.47
N ALA A 136 -22.65 -2.08 -7.61
CA ALA A 136 -23.57 -2.47 -6.53
C ALA A 136 -23.27 -3.88 -5.98
N PHE A 137 -23.02 -4.85 -6.86
CA PHE A 137 -22.73 -6.22 -6.46
C PHE A 137 -21.36 -6.36 -5.77
N PRO A 138 -20.24 -5.85 -6.32
CA PRO A 138 -18.97 -5.78 -5.60
C PRO A 138 -19.06 -5.07 -4.24
N PHE A 139 -19.87 -4.01 -4.13
CA PHE A 139 -20.09 -3.30 -2.88
C PHE A 139 -20.77 -4.18 -1.83
N GLU A 140 -21.79 -4.95 -2.22
CA GLU A 140 -22.46 -5.90 -1.33
C GLU A 140 -21.49 -6.99 -0.85
N VAL A 141 -20.70 -7.57 -1.77
CA VAL A 141 -19.67 -8.57 -1.42
C VAL A 141 -18.63 -7.98 -0.45
N ALA A 142 -18.18 -6.74 -0.68
CA ALA A 142 -17.27 -6.07 0.23
C ALA A 142 -17.88 -5.85 1.62
N SER A 143 -19.18 -5.51 1.70
CA SER A 143 -19.88 -5.33 2.99
C SER A 143 -19.94 -6.62 3.82
N VAL A 144 -20.26 -7.75 3.18
CA VAL A 144 -20.27 -9.07 3.83
C VAL A 144 -18.85 -9.48 4.22
N LEU A 145 -17.86 -9.19 3.39
CA LEU A 145 -16.45 -9.44 3.71
C LEU A 145 -16.00 -8.65 4.94
N LEU A 146 -16.37 -7.37 5.05
CA LEU A 146 -16.06 -6.55 6.23
C LEU A 146 -16.76 -7.05 7.49
N LEU A 147 -18.03 -7.47 7.37
CA LEU A 147 -18.76 -8.11 8.47
C LEU A 147 -18.03 -9.38 8.93
N ALA A 148 -17.68 -10.26 8.00
CA ALA A 148 -16.97 -11.50 8.28
C ALA A 148 -15.58 -11.24 8.89
N ALA A 149 -14.85 -10.25 8.39
CA ALA A 149 -13.54 -9.85 8.94
C ALA A 149 -13.65 -9.33 10.38
N MET A 150 -14.69 -8.54 10.69
CA MET A 150 -14.95 -8.05 12.05
C MET A 150 -15.30 -9.19 12.99
N VAL A 151 -16.24 -10.07 12.61
CA VAL A 151 -16.61 -11.24 13.41
C VAL A 151 -15.39 -12.14 13.63
N GLY A 152 -14.61 -12.40 12.57
CA GLY A 152 -13.39 -13.20 12.63
C GLY A 152 -12.37 -12.60 13.59
N ALA A 153 -12.10 -11.29 13.51
CA ALA A 153 -11.18 -10.61 14.41
C ALA A 153 -11.62 -10.69 15.88
N ILE A 154 -12.92 -10.52 16.16
CA ILE A 154 -13.48 -10.60 17.53
C ILE A 154 -13.33 -12.02 18.09
N VAL A 155 -13.71 -13.04 17.31
CA VAL A 155 -13.61 -14.44 17.74
C VAL A 155 -12.16 -14.84 18.01
N LEU A 156 -11.20 -14.34 17.22
CA LEU A 156 -9.78 -14.66 17.35
C LEU A 156 -9.13 -14.04 18.59
N VAL A 157 -9.62 -12.87 19.04
CA VAL A 157 -9.12 -12.19 20.25
C VAL A 157 -9.87 -12.62 21.51
N LYS A 158 -11.09 -13.14 21.38
CA LYS A 158 -11.88 -13.62 22.51
C LYS A 158 -11.13 -14.77 23.19
N ARG A 159 -10.73 -14.56 24.45
CA ARG A 159 -10.17 -15.61 25.29
C ARG A 159 -11.33 -16.48 25.77
N GLU A 160 -11.14 -17.79 25.76
CA GLU A 160 -12.03 -18.71 26.46
C GLU A 160 -11.81 -18.47 27.96
N ASP A 161 -12.53 -17.50 28.51
CA ASP A 161 -12.85 -17.53 29.92
C ASP A 161 -13.92 -18.62 30.06
N GLU A 162 -13.72 -19.55 31.01
CA GLU A 162 -14.70 -20.58 31.39
C GLU A 162 -16.13 -20.03 31.50
#